data_AF-A0A7C8AMT2-F1
#
_entry.id   AF-A0A7C8AMT2-F1
#
_cell.length_a   1.000
_cell.length_b   1.000
_cell.length_c   1.000
_cell.angle_alpha   90.00
_cell.angle_beta   90.00
_cell.angle_gamma   90.00
#
_symmetry.space_group_name_H-M   'P 1'
#
loop_
_entity.id
_entity.type
_entity.pdbx_description
1 polymer ?
#
loop_
_entity_poly.entity_id
_entity_poly.type
_entity_poly.pdbx_seq_one_letter_code
_entity_poly.pdbx_strand_id
1 'polypeptide(L)' 'LAFVGNTSLAGARMAAISQTARACAEQLARRIKRIDLSLDPAFQAEFVNAMTFPSIRPEE' A
#
# COMPACT_ATOMS: atom_id res chain seq x y z
N LEU A 1 13.99 4.30 3.52
CA LEU A 1 12.92 3.32 3.24
C LEU A 1 13.35 1.97 3.81
N ALA A 2 12.45 1.21 4.43
CA ALA A 2 12.76 -0.11 5.00
C ALA A 2 11.86 -1.17 4.35
N PHE A 3 12.47 -2.28 3.91
CA PHE A 3 11.74 -3.45 3.46
C PHE A 3 11.31 -4.28 4.67
N VAL A 4 10.01 -4.54 4.79
CA VAL A 4 9.39 -5.15 5.98
C VAL A 4 8.89 -6.59 5.74
N GLY A 5 9.13 -7.16 4.56
CA GLY A 5 8.71 -8.52 4.22
C GLY A 5 7.18 -8.67 4.16
N ASN A 6 6.67 -9.85 4.54
CA ASN A 6 5.24 -10.17 4.51
C ASN A 6 4.51 -9.63 5.74
N THR A 7 4.07 -8.39 5.65
CA THR A 7 3.32 -7.71 6.71
C THR A 7 1.93 -8.29 6.95
N SER A 8 1.31 -8.91 5.94
CA SER A 8 0.01 -9.59 6.08
C SER A 8 0.12 -10.75 7.08
N LEU A 9 1.09 -11.64 6.88
CA LEU A 9 1.31 -12.78 7.79
C LEU A 9 1.78 -12.31 9.17
N ALA A 10 2.69 -11.34 9.23
CA ALA A 10 3.17 -10.79 10.49
C ALA A 10 2.01 -10.19 11.31
N GLY A 11 1.17 -9.37 10.68
CA GLY A 11 -0.02 -8.77 11.30
C GLY A 11 -1.04 -9.82 11.75
N ALA A 12 -1.28 -10.86 10.94
CA ALA A 12 -2.17 -11.95 11.31
C ALA A 12 -1.69 -12.69 12.56
N ARG A 13 -0.39 -13.00 12.65
CA ARG A 13 0.20 -13.63 13.84
C ARG A 13 0.07 -12.73 15.08
N MET A 14 0.33 -11.43 14.94
CA MET A 14 0.16 -10.45 16.03
C MET A 14 -1.28 -10.40 16.53
N ALA A 15 -2.24 -10.28 15.61
CA ALA A 15 -3.65 -10.24 15.95
C ALA A 15 -4.16 -11.57 16.53
N ALA A 16 -3.56 -12.71 16.18
CA ALA A 16 -3.94 -14.01 16.72
C ALA A 16 -3.64 -14.14 18.23
N ILE A 17 -2.55 -13.54 18.71
CA ILE A 17 -2.07 -13.70 20.10
C ILE A 17 -2.29 -12.47 20.99
N SER A 18 -2.73 -11.33 20.43
CA SER A 18 -2.91 -10.08 21.18
C SER A 18 -4.24 -9.41 20.86
N GLN A 19 -5.09 -9.30 21.90
CA GLN A 19 -6.36 -8.58 21.81
C GLN A 19 -6.16 -7.09 21.53
N THR A 20 -5.12 -6.48 22.12
CA THR A 20 -4.75 -5.08 21.85
C THR A 20 -4.36 -4.88 20.39
N ALA A 21 -3.54 -5.77 19.82
CA ALA A 21 -3.16 -5.68 18.41
C ALA A 21 -4.39 -5.85 17.49
N ARG A 22 -5.31 -6.75 17.82
CA ARG A 22 -6.56 -6.94 17.10
C ARG A 22 -7.45 -5.69 17.15
N ALA A 23 -7.66 -5.12 18.34
CA ALA A 23 -8.43 -3.88 18.50
C ALA A 23 -7.81 -2.70 17.74
N CYS A 24 -6.48 -2.59 17.73
CA CYS A 24 -5.76 -1.60 16.93
C CYS A 24 -6.02 -1.77 15.43
N ALA A 25 -5.92 -3.00 14.91
CA ALA A 25 -6.21 -3.29 13.50
C ALA A 25 -7.64 -2.92 13.11
N GLU A 26 -8.62 -3.21 13.97
CA GLU A 26 -10.02 -2.84 13.75
C GLU A 26 -10.25 -1.33 13.76
N GLN A 27 -9.62 -0.60 14.70
CA GLN A 27 -9.67 0.86 14.75
C GLN A 27 -9.05 1.48 13.50
N LEU A 28 -7.94 0.91 13.01
CA LEU A 28 -7.29 1.35 11.78
C LEU A 28 -8.22 1.12 10.59
N ALA A 29 -8.81 -0.07 10.45
CA ALA A 29 -9.72 -0.40 9.37
C ALA A 29 -10.90 0.60 9.28
N ARG A 30 -11.48 0.99 10.41
CA ARG A 30 -12.57 1.99 10.46
C ARG A 30 -12.16 3.39 10.00
N ARG A 31 -10.88 3.73 10.04
CA ARG A 31 -10.36 5.07 9.68
C ARG A 31 -9.82 5.14 8.26
N ILE A 32 -9.63 4.00 7.59
CA ILE A 32 -9.11 3.96 6.22
C ILE A 32 -10.18 4.49 5.26
N LYS A 33 -9.83 5.52 4.49
CA LYS A 33 -10.62 5.99 3.36
C LYS A 33 -10.20 5.20 2.11
N ARG A 34 -11.12 4.44 1.52
CA ARG A 34 -10.90 3.79 0.22
C ARG A 34 -10.98 4.85 -0.89
N ILE A 35 -9.96 4.91 -1.74
CA ILE A 35 -9.97 5.69 -2.97
C ILE A 35 -10.22 4.73 -4.14
N ASP A 36 -11.17 5.06 -5.00
CA ASP A 36 -11.50 4.26 -6.17
C ASP A 36 -10.81 4.84 -7.40
N LEU A 37 -9.67 4.25 -7.76
CA LEU A 37 -8.86 4.72 -8.89
C LEU A 37 -9.55 4.50 -10.25
N SER A 38 -10.56 3.62 -10.33
CA SER A 38 -11.32 3.42 -11.57
C SER A 38 -12.22 4.60 -11.91
N LEU A 39 -12.57 5.42 -10.91
CA LEU A 39 -13.40 6.62 -11.08
C LEU A 39 -12.56 7.88 -11.29
N ASP A 40 -11.24 7.80 -11.17
CA ASP A 40 -10.34 8.92 -11.38
C ASP A 40 -9.94 9.00 -12.87
N PRO A 41 -10.40 10.01 -13.63
CA PRO A 41 -10.07 10.14 -15.04
C PRO A 41 -8.58 10.30 -15.31
N ALA A 42 -7.80 10.78 -14.34
CA ALA A 42 -6.36 10.97 -14.48
C ALA A 42 -5.57 9.66 -14.29
N PHE A 43 -6.15 8.66 -13.61
CA PHE A 43 -5.44 7.43 -13.25
C PHE A 43 -4.90 6.68 -14.47
N GLN A 44 -5.67 6.62 -15.55
CA GLN A 44 -5.23 5.96 -16.78
C GLN A 44 -3.98 6.63 -17.38
N ALA A 45 -3.94 7.96 -17.39
CA ALA A 45 -2.78 8.70 -17.92
C ALA A 45 -1.53 8.44 -17.06
N GLU A 46 -1.66 8.49 -15.74
CA GLU A 46 -0.56 8.19 -14.81
C GLU A 46 -0.05 6.75 -14.95
N PHE A 47 -0.95 5.78 -15.10
CA PHE A 47 -0.59 4.39 -15.30
C PHE A 47 0.23 4.19 -16.58
N VAL A 48 -0.19 4.79 -17.70
CA VAL A 48 0.56 4.73 -18.98
C VAL A 48 1.94 5.38 -18.85
N ASN A 49 2.03 6.53 -18.19
CA ASN A 49 3.31 7.20 -17.96
C ASN A 49 4.27 6.32 -17.16
N ALA A 50 3.77 5.64 -16.13
CA ALA A 50 4.54 4.74 -15.26
C ALA A 50 4.98 3.42 -15.93
N MET A 51 4.44 3.07 -17.11
CA MET A 51 4.88 1.89 -17.86
C MET A 51 6.21 2.08 -18.58
N THR A 52 6.66 3.32 -18.73
CA THR A 52 7.94 3.60 -19.37
C THR A 52 9.06 3.31 -18.38
N PHE A 53 10.02 2.47 -18.77
CA PHE A 53 11.22 2.28 -17.97
C PHE A 53 12.01 3.59 -17.92
N PRO A 54 12.49 4.02 -16.74
CA PRO A 54 13.38 5.15 -16.67
C PRO A 54 14.62 4.87 -17.52
N SER A 55 15.02 5.82 -18.37
CA SER A 55 16.19 5.65 -19.23
C SER A 55 17.45 5.52 -18.38
N ILE A 56 18.28 4.52 -18.65
CA ILE A 56 19.61 4.33 -18.02
C ILE A 56 20.64 5.32 -18.62
N ARG A 57 20.24 6.55 -18.95
CA ARG A 57 21.24 7.59 -19.25
C ARG A 57 21.57 8.26 -17.93
N PRO A 58 22.83 8.19 -17.45
CA PRO A 58 23.30 9.14 -16.46
C PRO A 58 23.02 10.53 -17.03
N GLU A 59 22.44 11.40 -16.21
CA GLU A 59 22.35 12.82 -16.53
C GLU A 59 23.78 13.31 -16.83
N GLU A 60 23.95 13.97 -17.97
CA GLU A 60 25.22 14.55 -18.42
C GLU A 60 25.78 15.56 -17.41
#